data_AF-A0A1I2ZF81-F1
#
_entry.id   AF-A0A1I2ZF81-F1
#
_cell.length_a   1.000
_cell.length_b   1.000
_cell.length_c   1.000
_cell.angle_alpha   90.00
_cell.angle_beta   90.00
_cell.angle_gamma   90.00
#
_symmetry.space_group_name_H-M   'P 1'
#
loop_
_entity.id
_entity.type
_entity.pdbx_description
1 polymer ?
#
loop_
_entity_poly.entity_id
_entity_poly.type
_entity_poly.pdbx_seq_one_letter_code
_entity_poly.pdbx_strand_id
1 'polypeptide(L)'
;MNCEVCGETDSMSYTCSRCGETYCVSHRLPESHECIGLAVEKAQREAIRAEGGEIPWYEDESEQPLSEGRESANQNSQSELWPNTILLVLVTLLAVLGLGYLALGFLGGVL
;
A
#
# COMPACT_ATOMS: atom_id res chain seq x y z
N MET A 1 15.13 15.92 31.00
CA MET A 1 14.19 15.25 30.07
C MET A 1 13.68 14.04 30.82
N ASN A 2 12.36 13.82 30.84
CA ASN A 2 11.74 12.77 31.64
C ASN A 2 11.46 11.54 30.77
N CYS A 3 11.49 10.35 31.36
CA CYS A 3 11.10 9.14 30.66
C CYS A 3 9.57 9.08 30.50
N GLU A 4 9.08 8.86 29.28
CA GLU A 4 7.63 8.73 29.01
C GLU A 4 6.99 7.47 29.63
N VAL A 5 7.78 6.46 30.03
CA VAL A 5 7.28 5.23 30.66
C VAL A 5 7.17 5.36 32.18
N CYS A 6 8.23 5.84 32.85
CA CYS A 6 8.31 5.84 34.31
C CYS A 6 8.40 7.24 34.95
N GLY A 7 8.51 8.30 34.16
CA GLY A 7 8.61 9.68 34.66
C GLY A 7 9.97 10.08 35.25
N GLU A 8 10.90 9.13 35.39
CA GLU A 8 12.22 9.37 36.01
C GLU A 8 13.02 10.44 35.25
N THR A 9 13.70 11.30 35.99
CA THR A 9 14.55 12.35 35.42
C THR A 9 15.98 11.86 35.42
N ASP A 10 16.41 11.28 34.30
CA ASP A 10 17.77 10.78 34.14
C ASP A 10 18.66 11.82 33.44
N SER A 11 19.93 11.84 33.82
CA SER A 11 20.97 12.62 33.11
C SER A 11 21.27 12.04 31.72
N MET A 12 20.98 10.74 31.52
CA MET A 12 21.20 10.01 30.27
C MET A 12 19.88 9.66 29.58
N SER A 13 19.26 10.66 28.95
CA SER A 13 18.06 10.47 28.14
C SER A 13 18.37 9.87 26.77
N TYR A 14 17.50 8.99 26.30
CA TYR A 14 17.60 8.36 24.98
C TYR A 14 16.35 8.65 24.14
N THR A 15 16.53 9.15 22.92
CA THR A 15 15.43 9.35 21.99
C THR A 15 15.32 8.17 21.04
N CYS A 16 14.17 7.51 21.01
CA CYS A 16 13.95 6.35 20.17
C CYS A 16 13.85 6.75 18.68
N SER A 17 14.69 6.20 17.81
CA SER A 17 14.68 6.54 16.37
C SER A 17 13.44 6.01 15.62
N ARG A 18 12.64 5.15 16.25
CA ARG A 18 11.44 4.55 15.63
C ARG A 18 10.16 5.31 15.96
N CYS A 19 10.01 5.83 17.18
CA CYS A 19 8.81 6.58 17.60
C CYS A 19 9.07 8.05 17.95
N GLY A 20 10.33 8.47 18.12
CA GLY A 20 10.70 9.87 18.39
C GLY A 20 10.63 10.30 19.87
N GLU A 21 10.10 9.44 20.74
CA GLU A 21 9.93 9.75 22.18
C GLU A 21 11.20 9.53 23.01
N THR A 22 11.22 10.12 24.21
CA THR A 22 12.39 10.12 25.11
C THR A 22 12.23 9.17 26.31
N TYR A 23 13.26 8.37 26.56
CA TYR A 23 13.25 7.32 27.57
C TYR A 23 14.54 7.30 28.40
N CYS A 24 14.48 6.72 29.60
CA CYS A 24 15.67 6.46 30.42
C CYS A 24 16.38 5.17 29.98
N VAL A 25 17.54 4.88 30.57
CA VAL A 25 18.38 3.72 30.21
C VAL A 25 17.62 2.38 30.31
N SER A 26 16.72 2.23 31.28
CA SER A 26 15.92 1.00 31.46
C SER A 26 14.84 0.83 30.40
N HIS A 27 14.38 1.91 29.77
CA HIS A 27 13.30 1.90 28.78
C HIS A 27 13.77 2.26 27.36
N ARG A 28 15.08 2.35 27.12
CA ARG A 28 15.65 2.78 25.83
C ARG A 28 15.38 1.79 24.68
N LEU A 29 15.18 0.51 24.98
CA LEU A 29 14.89 -0.52 23.97
C LEU A 29 13.43 -0.41 23.51
N PRO A 30 13.14 -0.56 22.20
CA PRO A 30 11.78 -0.47 21.66
C PRO A 30 10.76 -1.42 22.31
N GLU A 31 11.19 -2.57 22.79
CA GLU A 31 10.36 -3.55 23.51
C GLU A 31 10.09 -3.18 24.98
N SER A 32 10.85 -2.25 25.54
CA SER A 32 10.71 -1.79 26.93
C SER A 32 9.75 -0.60 27.08
N HIS A 33 9.21 -0.07 25.98
CA HIS A 33 8.29 1.08 25.98
C HIS A 33 7.13 0.96 24.98
N GLU A 34 6.75 -0.27 24.61
CA GLU A 34 5.66 -0.51 23.64
C GLU A 34 5.79 0.31 22.36
N CYS A 35 6.98 0.30 21.75
CA CYS A 35 7.29 1.17 20.61
C CYS A 35 6.36 0.92 19.42
N ILE A 36 5.58 1.94 19.06
CA ILE A 36 4.68 1.91 17.89
C ILE A 36 5.45 1.61 16.60
N GLY A 37 6.63 2.21 16.42
CA GLY A 37 7.46 1.96 15.25
C GLY A 37 7.98 0.51 15.16
N LEU A 38 8.19 -0.15 16.30
CA LEU A 38 8.51 -1.59 16.33
C LEU A 38 7.28 -2.43 15.97
N ALA A 39 6.09 -2.07 16.45
CA ALA A 39 4.87 -2.79 16.15
C ALA A 39 4.55 -2.77 14.63
N VAL A 40 4.70 -1.62 13.99
CA VAL A 40 4.53 -1.48 12.52
C VAL A 40 5.54 -2.34 11.77
N GLU A 41 6.82 -2.34 12.18
CA GLU A 41 7.84 -3.18 11.54
C GLU A 41 7.55 -4.67 11.70
N LYS A 42 7.11 -5.11 12.88
CA LYS A 42 6.72 -6.50 13.12
C LYS A 42 5.57 -6.90 12.22
N ALA A 43 4.52 -6.09 12.14
CA ALA A 43 3.38 -6.33 11.25
C ALA A 43 3.81 -6.40 9.77
N GLN A 44 4.71 -5.50 9.33
CA GLN A 44 5.25 -5.55 7.98
C GLN A 44 6.01 -6.85 7.71
N ARG A 45 6.88 -7.28 8.64
CA ARG A 45 7.65 -8.52 8.49
C ARG A 45 6.76 -9.76 8.52
N GLU A 46 5.69 -9.73 9.30
CA GLU A 46 4.68 -10.79 9.31
C GLU A 46 3.95 -10.86 7.97
N ALA A 47 3.59 -9.72 7.36
CA ALA A 47 3.01 -9.68 6.02
C ALA A 47 3.95 -10.28 4.97
N ILE A 48 5.24 -9.87 5.00
CA ILE A 48 6.27 -10.42 4.10
C ILE A 48 6.44 -11.93 4.28
N ARG A 49 6.39 -12.42 5.51
CA ARG A 49 6.45 -13.87 5.76
C ARG A 49 5.21 -14.59 5.23
N ALA A 50 4.02 -14.00 5.39
CA ALA A 50 2.78 -14.60 4.91
C ALA A 50 2.72 -14.73 3.38
N GLU A 51 3.37 -13.81 2.65
CA GLU A 51 3.55 -13.89 1.18
C GLU A 51 4.76 -14.74 0.74
N GLY A 52 5.59 -15.21 1.68
CA GLY A 52 6.79 -16.01 1.38
C GLY A 52 8.02 -15.20 0.93
N GLY A 53 8.06 -13.90 1.20
CA GLY A 53 9.11 -12.98 0.72
C GLY A 53 10.38 -12.92 1.57
N GLU A 54 10.64 -13.87 2.48
CA GLU A 54 11.88 -13.86 3.27
C GLU A 54 13.02 -14.62 2.55
N ILE A 55 14.06 -13.88 2.14
CA ILE A 55 15.31 -14.45 1.63
C ILE A 55 16.14 -14.98 2.83
N PRO A 56 16.54 -16.25 2.85
CA PRO A 56 17.36 -16.83 3.92
C PRO A 56 18.70 -16.09 4.12
N TRP A 57 19.10 -15.94 5.38
CA TRP A 57 20.36 -15.30 5.80
C TRP A 57 21.65 -16.08 5.43
N TYR A 58 21.57 -17.05 4.51
CA TYR A 58 22.70 -17.88 4.10
C TYR A 58 22.86 -18.03 2.57
N GLU A 59 22.06 -17.34 1.74
CA GLU A 59 22.26 -17.41 0.29
C GLU A 59 23.49 -16.59 -0.12
N ASP A 60 24.59 -17.34 -0.24
CA ASP A 60 25.91 -16.99 -0.77
C ASP A 60 25.81 -16.23 -2.10
N GLU A 61 26.22 -14.97 -1.99
CA GLU A 61 26.86 -14.02 -2.90
C GLU A 61 27.58 -14.46 -4.21
N SER A 62 27.41 -15.67 -4.77
CA SER A 62 28.27 -16.10 -5.90
C SER A 62 27.76 -15.86 -7.31
N GLU A 63 26.50 -15.51 -7.58
CA GLU A 63 26.11 -15.10 -8.94
C GLU A 63 25.12 -13.93 -8.92
N GLN A 64 25.64 -12.71 -9.07
CA GLN A 64 24.86 -11.57 -9.52
C GLN A 64 24.71 -11.66 -11.05
N PRO A 65 23.56 -12.08 -11.62
CA PRO A 65 23.23 -11.61 -12.95
C PRO A 65 22.94 -10.11 -12.83
N LEU A 66 23.73 -9.34 -13.56
CA LEU A 66 23.54 -7.92 -13.77
C LEU A 66 22.08 -7.59 -14.05
N SER A 67 21.46 -6.93 -13.07
CA SER A 67 20.38 -5.96 -13.24
C SER A 67 19.25 -6.36 -14.20
N GLU A 68 18.32 -7.19 -13.74
CA GLU A 68 16.94 -7.11 -14.17
C GLU A 68 16.05 -6.89 -12.94
N GLY A 69 15.75 -5.61 -12.71
CA GLY A 69 14.57 -5.06 -12.06
C GLY A 69 14.06 -5.74 -10.78
N ARG A 70 14.38 -5.15 -9.63
CA ARG A 70 13.42 -5.15 -8.50
C ARG A 70 12.24 -4.28 -8.92
N GLU A 71 11.24 -4.90 -9.52
CA GLU A 71 9.92 -4.31 -9.70
C GLU A 71 9.23 -4.26 -8.34
N SER A 72 9.44 -3.15 -7.64
CA SER A 72 8.63 -2.75 -6.49
C SER A 72 7.20 -2.55 -6.97
N ALA A 73 6.38 -3.59 -6.88
CA ALA A 73 4.95 -3.51 -7.05
C ALA A 73 4.36 -2.63 -5.94
N ASN A 74 4.29 -1.32 -6.20
CA ASN A 74 3.41 -0.39 -5.51
C ASN A 74 1.97 -0.80 -5.83
N GLN A 75 1.41 -1.68 -5.00
CA GLN A 75 0.04 -2.16 -5.13
C GLN A 75 -0.94 -1.09 -4.63
N ASN A 76 -1.04 0.01 -5.37
CA ASN A 76 -2.23 0.82 -5.40
C ASN A 76 -3.32 -0.01 -6.09
N SER A 77 -4.06 -0.77 -5.28
CA SER A 77 -5.25 -1.54 -5.64
C SER A 77 -6.36 -0.59 -6.14
N GLN A 78 -6.19 -0.05 -7.34
CA GLN A 78 -7.21 0.68 -8.07
C GLN A 78 -8.24 -0.33 -8.58
N SER A 79 -9.46 -0.19 -8.12
CA SER A 79 -10.62 -0.91 -8.61
C SER A 79 -10.80 -0.63 -10.10
N GLU A 80 -10.64 -1.69 -10.89
CA GLU A 80 -10.76 -1.73 -12.35
C GLU A 80 -12.21 -1.52 -12.81
N LEU A 81 -12.81 -0.36 -12.51
CA LEU A 81 -13.91 0.20 -13.30
C LEU A 81 -13.34 1.33 -14.13
N TRP A 82 -12.68 0.95 -15.23
CA TRP A 82 -12.04 1.89 -16.14
C TRP A 82 -13.09 2.90 -16.66
N PRO A 83 -12.85 4.22 -16.58
CA PRO A 83 -13.80 5.25 -17.02
C PRO A 83 -14.23 5.09 -18.50
N ASN A 84 -13.43 4.36 -19.28
CA ASN A 84 -13.64 4.13 -20.71
C ASN A 84 -14.72 3.08 -21.00
N THR A 85 -14.98 2.10 -20.11
CA THR A 85 -16.00 1.06 -20.36
C THR A 85 -17.42 1.63 -20.26
N ILE A 86 -17.66 2.51 -19.28
CA ILE A 86 -18.94 3.22 -19.11
C ILE A 86 -19.21 4.09 -20.34
N LEU A 87 -18.22 4.82 -20.83
CA LEU A 87 -18.35 5.63 -22.05
C LEU A 87 -18.67 4.77 -23.29
N LEU A 88 -18.03 3.61 -23.46
CA LEU A 88 -18.31 2.71 -24.59
C LEU A 88 -19.73 2.14 -24.54
N VAL A 89 -20.23 1.77 -23.36
CA VAL A 89 -21.61 1.30 -23.18
C VAL A 89 -22.62 2.41 -23.47
N LEU A 90 -22.36 3.65 -23.02
CA LEU A 90 -23.25 4.78 -23.31
C LEU A 90 -23.29 5.13 -24.80
N VAL A 91 -22.14 5.17 -25.48
CA VAL A 91 -22.06 5.45 -26.92
C VAL A 91 -22.79 4.38 -27.74
N THR A 92 -22.60 3.10 -27.39
CA THR A 92 -23.26 1.99 -28.10
C THR A 92 -24.78 1.99 -27.89
N LEU A 93 -25.27 2.27 -26.68
CA LEU A 93 -26.71 2.41 -26.41
C LEU A 93 -27.34 3.57 -27.19
N LEU A 94 -26.69 4.74 -27.22
CA LEU A 94 -27.17 5.90 -27.97
C LEU A 94 -27.20 5.65 -29.48
N ALA A 95 -26.20 4.95 -30.03
CA ALA A 95 -26.17 4.58 -31.44
C ALA A 95 -27.31 3.61 -31.82
N VAL A 96 -27.56 2.59 -30.99
CA VAL A 96 -28.65 1.61 -31.25
C VAL A 96 -30.02 2.29 -31.16
N LEU A 97 -30.24 3.14 -30.16
CA LEU A 97 -31.49 3.88 -30.02
C LEU A 97 -31.68 4.86 -31.18
N GLY A 98 -30.64 5.62 -31.56
CA GLY A 98 -30.70 6.56 -32.69
C GLY A 98 -31.00 5.88 -34.03
N LEU A 99 -30.34 4.76 -34.32
CA LEU A 99 -30.60 3.98 -35.54
C LEU A 99 -32.02 3.40 -35.56
N GLY A 100 -32.54 2.96 -34.41
CA GLY A 100 -33.92 2.49 -34.28
C GLY A 100 -34.96 3.60 -34.51
N TYR A 101 -34.74 4.79 -33.95
CA TYR A 101 -35.63 5.94 -34.16
C TYR A 101 -35.65 6.41 -35.62
N LEU A 102 -34.49 6.40 -36.31
CA LEU A 102 -34.41 6.72 -37.73
C LEU A 102 -35.18 5.70 -38.59
N ALA A 103 -35.06 4.40 -38.29
CA ALA A 103 -35.80 3.36 -39.01
C ALA A 103 -37.33 3.46 -38.77
N LEU A 104 -37.75 3.73 -37.53
CA LEU A 104 -39.18 3.89 -37.19
C LEU A 104 -39.78 5.18 -37.76
N GLY A 105 -39.02 6.28 -37.79
CA GLY A 105 -39.44 7.52 -38.42
C GLY A 105 -39.61 7.39 -39.94
N PHE A 106 -38.79 6.56 -40.59
CA PHE A 106 -38.87 6.31 -42.04
C PHE A 106 -40.12 5.50 -42.44
N LEU A 107 -40.60 4.63 -41.55
CA LEU A 107 -41.83 3.83 -41.75
C LEU A 107 -43.11 4.59 -41.36
N GLY A 108 -43.02 5.57 -40.45
CA GLY A 108 -44.16 6.39 -40.01
C GLY A 108 -44.39 7.69 -40.77
N GLY A 109 -43.46 8.11 -41.64
CA GLY A 109 -43.49 9.40 -42.34
C GLY A 109 -44.08 9.40 -43.76
N VAL A 110 -44.79 8.33 -44.16
CA VAL A 110 -45.55 8.30 -45.42
C VAL A 110 -47.03 8.13 -45.11
N LEU A 111 -47.67 9.22 -44.67
CA LEU A 111 -49.10 9.49 -44.88
C LEU A 111 -49.35 10.98 -44.95
#